data_AF-A0A821NY07-F1
#
_entry.id   AF-A0A821NY07-F1
#
_cell.length_a   1.000
_cell.length_b   1.000
_cell.length_c   1.000
_cell.angle_alpha   90.00
_cell.angle_beta   90.00
_cell.angle_gamma   90.00
#
_symmetry.space_group_name_H-M   'P 1'
#
loop_
_entity.id
_entity.type
_entity.pdbx_description
1 polymer ?
#
loop_
_entity_poly.entity_id
_entity_poly.type
_entity_poly.pdbx_seq_one_letter_code
_entity_poly.pdbx_strand_id
1 'polypeptide(L)'
;MGSRKSNARGRQLQEVINEGYINCIDDDSTTFEKNDYEEKLDWILASQPLHSLISNVETHPTIGTLSGHKPLTLDIPIGTEPKPASPRLSLNFKVANWPKFRNKLNEQLMLWNKNR
;
A
#
# COMPACT_ATOMS: atom_id res chain seq x y z
N MET A 1 10.35 13.69 -11.70
CA MET A 1 10.07 12.30 -11.29
C MET A 1 10.45 12.20 -9.83
N GLY A 2 9.47 11.89 -8.98
CA GLY A 2 9.37 12.49 -7.65
C GLY A 2 9.92 11.65 -6.53
N SER A 3 10.86 12.26 -5.79
CA SER A 3 11.29 11.85 -4.46
C SER A 3 10.15 11.91 -3.44
N ARG A 4 10.29 11.15 -2.33
CA ARG A 4 9.41 11.22 -1.15
C ARG A 4 9.16 12.66 -0.68
N LYS A 5 10.08 13.59 -0.99
CA LYS A 5 9.98 15.02 -0.65
C LYS A 5 9.26 15.89 -1.70
N SER A 6 9.18 15.46 -2.96
CA SER A 6 8.71 16.30 -4.07
C SER A 6 7.38 15.85 -4.70
N ASN A 7 6.88 14.64 -4.40
CA ASN A 7 5.60 14.14 -4.90
C ASN A 7 4.48 14.25 -3.86
N ALA A 8 3.53 15.17 -4.07
CA ALA A 8 2.38 15.35 -3.18
C ALA A 8 1.54 14.08 -3.00
N ARG A 9 1.38 13.26 -4.04
CA ARG A 9 0.62 12.01 -3.97
C ARG A 9 1.32 10.93 -3.16
N GLY A 10 2.65 10.86 -3.26
CA GLY A 10 3.46 9.95 -2.45
C GLY A 10 3.37 10.29 -0.97
N ARG A 11 3.42 11.59 -0.62
CA ARG A 11 3.23 12.06 0.76
C ARG A 11 1.86 11.70 1.32
N GLN A 12 0.79 11.92 0.55
CA GLN A 12 -0.56 11.54 0.97
C GLN A 12 -0.71 10.04 1.20
N LEU A 13 -0.15 9.20 0.33
CA LEU A 13 -0.16 7.75 0.55
C LEU A 13 0.60 7.37 1.82
N GLN A 14 1.78 7.97 2.06
CA GLN A 14 2.57 7.74 3.26
C GLN A 14 1.82 8.15 4.53
N GLU A 15 1.13 9.30 4.53
CA GLU A 15 0.30 9.74 5.65
C GLU A 15 -0.79 8.70 5.96
N VAL A 16 -1.44 8.16 4.93
CA VAL A 16 -2.50 7.15 5.08
C VAL A 16 -1.94 5.83 5.65
N ILE A 17 -0.74 5.44 5.24
CA ILE A 17 -0.02 4.27 5.79
C ILE A 17 0.39 4.52 7.26
N ASN A 18 0.98 5.68 7.55
CA ASN A 18 1.45 6.05 8.89
C ASN A 18 0.29 6.23 9.90
N GLU A 19 -0.87 6.72 9.44
CA GLU A 19 -2.10 6.81 10.24
C GLU A 19 -2.77 5.43 10.43
N GLY A 20 -2.24 4.36 9.84
CA GLY A 20 -2.71 2.99 10.00
C GLY A 20 -4.04 2.68 9.29
N TYR A 21 -4.42 3.47 8.28
CA TYR A 21 -5.63 3.16 7.49
C TYR A 21 -5.41 2.02 6.51
N ILE A 22 -4.17 1.86 6.03
CA ILE A 22 -3.75 0.82 5.10
C ILE A 22 -2.55 0.14 5.70
N ASN A 23 -2.62 -1.18 5.82
CA ASN A 23 -1.48 -1.97 6.27
C ASN A 23 -0.54 -2.17 5.08
N CYS A 24 0.69 -1.72 5.26
CA CYS A 24 1.77 -1.88 4.30
C CYS A 24 2.76 -2.91 4.82
N ILE A 25 3.21 -3.80 3.95
CA ILE A 25 4.20 -4.82 4.26
C ILE A 25 5.45 -4.46 3.52
N ASP A 26 6.58 -4.45 4.22
CA ASP A 26 7.80 -3.90 3.66
C ASP A 26 9.08 -4.41 4.33
N ASP A 27 10.20 -4.29 3.62
CA ASP A 27 11.56 -4.67 4.04
C ASP A 27 12.47 -3.45 4.33
N ASP A 28 11.90 -2.24 4.34
CA ASP A 28 12.59 -0.93 4.48
C ASP A 28 13.64 -0.58 3.40
N SER A 29 13.94 -1.48 2.46
CA SER A 29 14.91 -1.27 1.37
C SER A 29 14.42 -0.24 0.34
N THR A 30 15.33 0.42 -0.37
CA THR A 30 14.94 1.25 -1.53
C THR A 30 14.55 0.36 -2.71
N THR A 31 13.55 0.77 -3.47
CA THR A 31 13.06 -0.02 -4.63
C THR A 31 13.41 0.62 -5.95
N PHE A 32 14.00 1.82 -5.94
CA PHE A 32 14.41 2.55 -7.13
C PHE A 32 15.80 3.16 -6.95
N GLU A 33 16.65 3.00 -7.95
CA GLU A 33 17.98 3.60 -8.00
C GLU A 33 18.33 4.01 -9.45
N LYS A 34 18.70 5.29 -9.64
CA LYS A 34 19.18 5.79 -10.93
C LYS A 34 19.97 7.09 -10.76
N ASN A 35 21.19 7.16 -11.26
CA ASN A 35 22.02 8.39 -11.26
C ASN A 35 22.11 9.04 -9.86
N ASP A 36 22.60 8.29 -8.86
CA ASP A 36 22.74 8.73 -7.46
C ASP A 36 21.44 9.10 -6.74
N TYR A 37 20.29 8.84 -7.37
CA TYR A 37 18.98 8.97 -6.75
C TYR A 37 18.47 7.60 -6.33
N GLU A 38 18.26 7.44 -5.03
CA GLU A 38 17.78 6.22 -4.39
C GLU A 38 16.51 6.52 -3.58
N GLU A 39 15.43 5.79 -3.83
CA GLU A 39 14.14 6.04 -3.20
C GLU A 39 13.28 4.78 -3.13
N LYS A 40 12.34 4.75 -2.18
CA LYS A 40 11.30 3.73 -2.13
C LYS A 40 10.03 4.21 -2.82
N LEU A 41 9.73 3.61 -3.97
CA LEU A 41 8.61 3.99 -4.83
C LEU A 41 7.56 2.89 -4.97
N ASP A 42 7.94 1.65 -4.69
CA ASP A 42 7.11 0.46 -4.84
C ASP A 42 6.68 -0.04 -3.46
N TRP A 43 5.42 -0.47 -3.33
CA TRP A 43 4.79 -0.80 -2.05
C TRP A 43 3.91 -2.05 -2.18
N ILE A 44 3.90 -2.89 -1.15
CA ILE A 44 3.00 -4.04 -1.02
C ILE A 44 1.88 -3.68 -0.04
N LEU A 45 0.65 -3.60 -0.53
CA LEU A 45 -0.53 -3.28 0.26
C LEU A 45 -1.45 -4.49 0.33
N ALA A 46 -1.82 -4.91 1.55
CA ALA A 46 -2.69 -6.06 1.75
C ALA A 46 -3.69 -5.81 2.89
N SER A 47 -4.93 -6.25 2.68
CA SER A 47 -5.94 -6.28 3.75
C SER A 47 -5.75 -7.48 4.66
N GLN A 48 -6.28 -7.41 5.88
CA GLN A 48 -6.43 -8.60 6.71
C GLN A 48 -7.48 -9.57 6.09
N PRO A 49 -7.30 -10.90 6.21
CA PRO A 49 -6.20 -11.60 6.88
C PRO A 49 -4.97 -11.83 6.00
N LEU A 50 -5.01 -11.49 4.71
CA LEU A 50 -3.90 -11.75 3.77
C LEU A 50 -2.57 -11.17 4.26
N HIS A 51 -2.63 -9.99 4.87
CA HIS A 51 -1.45 -9.34 5.44
C HIS A 51 -0.72 -10.21 6.45
N SER A 52 -1.41 -11.00 7.28
CA SER A 52 -0.74 -11.88 8.26
C SER A 52 -0.14 -13.13 7.64
N LEU A 53 -0.46 -13.42 6.37
CA LEU A 53 0.04 -14.59 5.64
C LEU A 53 1.26 -14.26 4.79
N ILE A 54 1.49 -12.99 4.48
CA ILE A 54 2.64 -12.55 3.69
C ILE A 54 3.91 -12.65 4.55
N SER A 55 4.94 -13.27 3.99
CA SER A 55 6.25 -13.45 4.63
C SER A 55 7.38 -13.28 3.61
N ASN A 56 8.64 -13.28 4.07
CA ASN A 56 9.83 -13.21 3.22
C ASN A 56 9.79 -12.07 2.19
N VAL A 57 9.36 -10.88 2.62
CA VAL A 57 9.40 -9.69 1.77
C VAL A 57 10.84 -9.25 1.60
N GLU A 58 11.29 -9.14 0.35
CA GLU A 58 12.68 -8.80 0.01
C GLU A 58 12.73 -7.98 -1.28
N THR A 59 13.58 -6.95 -1.27
CA THR A 59 13.97 -6.19 -2.46
C THR A 59 15.25 -6.75 -3.06
N HIS A 60 15.24 -7.07 -4.35
CA HIS A 60 16.37 -7.69 -5.06
C HIS A 60 17.16 -6.65 -5.87
N PRO A 61 18.27 -6.08 -5.35
CA PRO A 61 19.00 -5.00 -6.02
C PRO A 61 19.72 -5.43 -7.31
N THR A 62 20.01 -6.73 -7.45
CA THR A 62 20.81 -7.28 -8.56
C THR A 62 19.97 -7.83 -9.71
N ILE A 63 18.65 -7.93 -9.55
CA ILE A 63 17.75 -8.50 -10.55
C ILE A 63 17.12 -7.37 -11.39
N GLY A 64 17.36 -7.37 -12.70
CA GLY A 64 16.52 -6.63 -13.66
C GLY A 64 16.68 -5.11 -13.74
N THR A 65 17.79 -4.52 -13.27
CA THR A 65 17.93 -3.05 -13.14
C THR A 65 18.33 -2.31 -14.44
N LEU A 66 17.58 -2.50 -15.52
CA LEU A 66 17.70 -1.66 -16.73
C LEU A 66 16.92 -0.33 -16.60
N SER A 67 15.86 -0.30 -15.80
CA SER A 67 14.97 0.86 -15.63
C SER A 67 15.21 1.66 -14.35
N GLY A 68 16.03 1.13 -13.44
CA GLY A 68 16.26 1.64 -12.09
C GLY A 68 15.35 1.04 -11.02
N HIS A 69 14.27 0.34 -11.37
CA HIS A 69 13.44 -0.36 -10.37
C HIS A 69 14.07 -1.70 -9.97
N LYS A 70 14.11 -1.96 -8.66
CA LYS A 70 14.54 -3.19 -8.02
C LYS A 70 13.29 -4.03 -7.72
N PRO A 71 13.19 -5.29 -8.18
CA PRO A 71 12.03 -6.15 -7.93
C PRO A 71 11.79 -6.41 -6.45
N LEU A 72 10.52 -6.41 -6.05
CA LEU A 72 10.05 -6.87 -4.74
C LEU A 72 9.52 -8.30 -4.86
N THR A 73 9.95 -9.19 -3.97
CA THR A 73 9.41 -10.54 -3.83
C THR A 73 8.77 -10.72 -2.47
N LEU A 74 7.81 -11.63 -2.39
CA LEU A 74 7.10 -11.99 -1.16
C LEU A 74 6.55 -13.41 -1.30
N ASP A 75 6.39 -14.08 -0.17
CA ASP A 75 5.76 -15.39 -0.10
C ASP A 75 4.34 -15.29 0.46
N ILE A 76 3.40 -15.96 -0.22
CA ILE A 76 2.03 -16.17 0.27
C ILE A 76 1.80 -17.69 0.31
N PRO A 77 1.55 -18.30 1.47
CA PRO A 77 1.18 -19.70 1.55
C PRO A 77 -0.18 -19.90 0.87
N ILE A 78 -0.20 -20.68 -0.21
CA ILE A 78 -1.44 -21.06 -0.90
C ILE A 78 -1.83 -22.47 -0.43
N GLY A 79 -3.01 -22.62 0.19
CA GLY A 79 -3.63 -23.92 0.44
C GLY A 79 -3.49 -24.52 1.84
N THR A 80 -3.24 -23.72 2.89
CA THR A 80 -3.14 -24.23 4.27
C THR A 80 -4.46 -24.29 5.05
N GLU A 81 -5.58 -23.76 4.55
CA GLU A 81 -6.91 -23.97 5.13
C GLU A 81 -7.87 -24.66 4.16
N PRO A 82 -8.69 -25.63 4.61
CA PRO A 82 -9.75 -26.21 3.78
C PRO A 82 -10.68 -25.09 3.35
N LYS A 83 -10.86 -24.93 2.04
CA LYS A 83 -11.75 -23.95 1.41
C LYS A 83 -13.10 -23.95 2.16
N PRO A 84 -13.44 -22.94 2.98
CA PRO A 84 -14.77 -22.87 3.53
C PRO A 84 -15.74 -22.84 2.35
N ALA A 85 -16.83 -23.61 2.43
CA ALA A 85 -17.83 -23.69 1.37
C ALA A 85 -18.20 -22.26 0.97
N SER A 86 -17.81 -21.87 -0.26
CA SER A 86 -17.84 -20.49 -0.72
C SER A 86 -19.23 -19.90 -0.48
N PRO A 87 -19.42 -19.03 0.53
CA PRO A 87 -20.65 -18.27 0.59
C PRO A 87 -20.52 -17.31 -0.58
N ARG A 88 -21.49 -17.35 -1.52
CA ARG A 88 -21.61 -16.39 -2.62
C ARG A 88 -21.03 -15.05 -2.18
N LEU A 89 -19.98 -14.58 -2.87
CA LEU A 89 -19.29 -13.34 -2.55
C LEU A 89 -20.32 -12.21 -2.50
N SER A 90 -20.87 -11.94 -1.32
CA SER A 90 -21.41 -10.63 -1.02
C SER A 90 -20.16 -9.76 -0.91
N LEU A 91 -19.96 -8.88 -1.89
CA LEU A 91 -18.92 -7.86 -1.84
C LEU A 91 -19.20 -6.97 -0.62
N ASN A 92 -18.76 -7.42 0.54
CA ASN A 92 -18.87 -6.68 1.78
C ASN A 92 -17.60 -5.85 1.85
N PHE A 93 -17.74 -4.57 1.49
CA PHE A 93 -16.66 -3.57 1.51
C PHE A 93 -16.11 -3.28 2.92
N LYS A 94 -16.03 -4.26 3.82
CA LYS A 94 -15.64 -4.10 5.23
C LYS A 94 -14.16 -3.74 5.43
N VAL A 95 -13.35 -3.72 4.37
CA VAL A 95 -11.93 -3.32 4.45
C VAL A 95 -11.81 -1.81 4.73
N ALA A 96 -12.77 -1.00 4.31
CA ALA A 96 -12.82 0.42 4.64
C ALA A 96 -13.66 0.64 5.90
N ASN A 97 -13.13 1.41 6.86
CA ASN A 97 -13.93 2.00 7.93
C ASN A 97 -14.81 3.11 7.34
N TRP A 98 -15.89 2.70 6.66
CA TRP A 98 -16.81 3.58 5.95
C TRP A 98 -17.33 4.75 6.78
N PRO A 99 -17.69 4.58 8.07
CA PRO A 99 -18.05 5.70 8.92
C PRO A 99 -16.95 6.77 8.98
N LYS A 100 -15.69 6.35 9.23
CA LYS A 100 -14.55 7.27 9.31
C LYS A 100 -14.25 7.95 7.97
N PHE A 101 -14.30 7.19 6.87
CA PHE A 101 -14.13 7.74 5.52
C PHE A 101 -15.21 8.77 5.17
N ARG A 102 -16.49 8.46 5.42
CA ARG A 102 -17.61 9.37 5.15
C ARG A 102 -17.50 10.66 5.96
N ASN A 103 -17.13 10.57 7.24
CA ASN A 103 -16.97 11.75 8.08
C ASN A 103 -15.88 12.68 7.52
N LYS A 104 -14.71 12.12 7.19
CA LYS A 104 -13.59 12.89 6.62
C LYS A 104 -13.95 13.50 5.25
N LEU A 105 -14.71 12.79 4.42
CA LEU A 105 -15.21 13.32 3.15
C LEU A 105 -16.18 14.50 3.37
N ASN A 106 -17.13 14.38 4.29
CA ASN A 106 -18.09 15.43 4.60
C ASN A 106 -17.42 16.69 5.16
N GLU A 107 -16.41 16.54 6.03
CA GLU A 107 -15.61 17.65 6.53
C GLU A 107 -14.91 18.40 5.40
N GLN A 108 -14.28 17.67 4.47
CA GLN A 108 -13.60 18.26 3.32
C GLN A 108 -14.56 18.98 2.37
N LEU A 109 -15.75 18.41 2.12
CA LEU A 109 -16.79 19.05 1.30
C LEU A 109 -17.34 20.32 1.95
N MET A 110 -17.52 20.33 3.28
CA MET A 110 -17.94 21.52 4.01
C MET A 110 -16.87 22.63 3.96
N LEU A 111 -15.59 22.28 4.10
CA LEU A 111 -14.48 23.24 3.96
C LEU A 111 -14.41 23.81 2.54
N TRP A 112 -14.58 22.98 1.50
CA TRP A 112 -14.63 23.45 0.12
C TRP A 112 -15.73 24.48 -0.08
N ASN A 113 -16.96 24.15 0.34
CA ASN A 113 -18.11 25.03 0.14
C ASN A 113 -18.02 26.34 0.93
N LYS A 114 -17.29 26.38 2.04
CA LYS A 114 -17.03 27.61 2.80
C LYS A 114 -15.96 28.51 2.19
N ASN A 115 -15.05 27.94 1.41
CA ASN A 115 -13.96 28.66 0.73
C ASN A 115 -14.31 29.02 -0.73
N ARG A 116 -15.60 28.95 -1.07
CA ARG A 116 -16.19 29.36 -2.35
C ARG A 116 -17.05 30.60 -2.11
#